data_AF-A0A949KHD7-F1
#
_entry.id   AF-A0A949KHD7-F1
#
_cell.length_a   1.000
_cell.length_b   1.000
_cell.length_c   1.000
_cell.angle_alpha   90.00
_cell.angle_beta   90.00
_cell.angle_gamma   90.00
#
_symmetry.space_group_name_H-M   'P 1'
#
loop_
_entity.id
_entity.type
_entity.pdbx_description
1 polymer ?
#
loop_
_entity_poly.entity_id
_entity_poly.type
_entity_poly.pdbx_seq_one_letter_code
_entity_poly.pdbx_strand_id
1 'polypeptide(L)' 'MWRVVYIAQGKTEADRLMRLLCEEGLLVKLRAFEETDTSEPACVEIMVPAAEADEALVIIHAL' A
#
# COMPACT_ATOMS: atom_id res chain seq x y z
N MET A 1 5.58 -3.00 14.68
CA MET A 1 4.18 -3.29 14.29
C MET A 1 3.94 -2.66 12.91
N TRP A 2 3.17 -3.29 12.04
CA TRP A 2 2.82 -2.77 10.70
C TRP A 2 1.47 -2.06 10.74
N ARG A 3 1.31 -0.97 9.98
CA ARG A 3 0.07 -0.19 9.89
C ARG A 3 -0.34 -0.03 8.42
N VAL A 4 -1.63 -0.23 8.15
CA VAL A 4 -2.22 0.03 6.83
C VAL A 4 -2.33 1.55 6.64
N VAL A 5 -1.82 2.06 5.53
CA VAL A 5 -1.88 3.48 5.15
C VAL A 5 -2.70 3.72 3.89
N TYR A 6 -2.93 2.68 3.07
CA TYR A 6 -3.76 2.75 1.87
C TYR A 6 -4.31 1.36 1.51
N ILE A 7 -5.47 1.34 0.83
CA ILE A 7 -6.05 0.12 0.25
C ILE A 7 -6.28 0.39 -1.24
N ALA A 8 -5.46 -0.24 -2.08
CA ALA A 8 -5.52 -0.08 -3.53
C ALA A 8 -6.51 -1.05 -4.18
N GLN A 9 -7.12 -0.60 -5.27
CA GLN A 9 -8.03 -1.42 -6.09
C GLN A 9 -7.17 -2.20 -7.09
N GLY A 10 -6.66 -3.34 -6.62
CA GLY A 10 -5.83 -4.25 -7.40
C GLY A 10 -4.33 -3.96 -7.35
N LYS A 11 -3.56 -4.86 -7.97
CA LYS A 11 -2.10 -4.92 -7.82
C LYS A 11 -1.36 -3.78 -8.54
N THR A 12 -1.87 -3.31 -9.67
CA THR A 12 -1.19 -2.27 -10.47
C THR A 12 -1.02 -0.96 -9.70
N GLU A 13 -2.10 -0.52 -9.04
CA GLU A 13 -2.07 0.68 -8.20
C GLU A 13 -1.21 0.47 -6.96
N ALA A 14 -1.32 -0.71 -6.32
CA ALA A 14 -0.52 -1.07 -5.15
C ALA A 14 0.98 -1.05 -5.44
N ASP A 15 1.41 -1.62 -6.58
CA ASP A 15 2.81 -1.66 -7.00
C ASP A 15 3.33 -0.25 -7.31
N ARG A 16 2.50 0.62 -7.90
CA ARG A 16 2.87 2.02 -8.18
C ARG A 16 3.10 2.78 -6.87
N LEU A 17 2.18 2.68 -5.92
CA LEU A 17 2.29 3.34 -4.62
C LEU A 17 3.45 2.78 -3.79
N MET A 18 3.65 1.46 -3.80
CA MET A 18 4.79 0.83 -3.15
C MET A 18 6.13 1.38 -3.65
N ARG A 19 6.30 1.47 -4.98
CA ARG A 19 7.55 2.00 -5.56
C ARG A 19 7.81 3.43 -5.11
N LEU A 20 6.78 4.27 -5.18
CA LEU A 20 6.88 5.67 -4.79
C LEU A 20 7.25 5.83 -3.30
N LEU A 21 6.60 5.09 -2.41
CA LEU A 21 6.94 5.10 -0.99
C LEU A 21 8.35 4.55 -0.71
N CYS A 22 8.78 3.51 -1.43
CA CYS A 22 10.14 2.98 -1.31
C CYS A 22 11.21 3.93 -1.87
N GLU A 23 10.91 4.71 -2.91
CA GLU A 23 11.80 5.74 -3.45
C GLU A 23 12.07 6.87 -2.43
N GLU A 24 11.07 7.18 -1.60
CA GLU A 24 11.20 8.11 -0.46
C GLU A 24 11.88 7.47 0.78
N GLY A 25 12.30 6.20 0.67
CA GLY A 25 13.05 5.51 1.72
C GLY A 25 12.20 4.76 2.75
N LEU A 26 10.89 4.63 2.53
CA LEU A 26 9.99 3.92 3.45
C LEU A 26 9.99 2.41 3.22
N LEU A 27 9.81 1.66 4.31
CA LEU A 27 9.61 0.21 4.23
C LEU A 27 8.15 -0.08 3.93
N VAL A 28 7.89 -0.76 2.82
CA VAL A 28 6.53 -1.09 2.38
C VAL A 28 6.31 -2.60 2.35
N LYS A 29 5.14 -3.01 2.82
CA LYS A 29 4.64 -4.38 2.70
C LYS A 29 3.26 -4.35 2.04
N LEU A 30 3.12 -5.12 0.98
CA LEU A 30 1.83 -5.36 0.33
C LEU A 30 1.17 -6.62 0.90
N ARG A 31 -0.15 -6.54 1.13
CA ARG A 31 -1.00 -7.69 1.43
C ARG A 31 -2.21 -7.68 0.52
N ALA A 32 -2.27 -8.62 -0.40
CA ALA A 32 -3.44 -8.84 -1.23
C ALA A 32 -4.49 -9.66 -0.47
N PHE A 33 -5.76 -9.32 -0.64
CA PHE A 33 -6.87 -10.20 -0.35
C PHE A 33 -7.36 -10.81 -1.66
N GLU A 34 -7.33 -12.13 -1.72
CA GLU A 34 -7.90 -12.87 -2.84
C GLU A 34 -9.42 -12.96 -2.62
N GLU A 35 -10.20 -12.36 -3.52
CA GLU A 35 -11.64 -12.68 -3.58
C GLU A 35 -11.78 -14.09 -4.17
N THR A 36 -12.58 -14.91 -3.51
CA THR A 36 -12.75 -16.32 -3.86
C THR A 36 -13.64 -16.53 -5.09
N ASP A 37 -14.28 -15.47 -5.62
CA ASP A 37 -15.36 -15.59 -6.63
C ASP A 37 -15.35 -14.55 -7.78
N THR A 38 -14.32 -13.71 -7.92
CA THR A 38 -14.30 -12.63 -8.93
C THR A 38 -12.92 -12.49 -9.58
N SER A 39 -12.88 -12.27 -10.89
CA SER A 39 -11.70 -12.43 -11.76
C SER A 39 -10.59 -11.36 -11.59
N GLU A 40 -10.63 -10.55 -10.53
CA GLU A 40 -9.66 -9.49 -10.26
C GLU A 40 -9.26 -9.48 -8.77
N PRO A 41 -8.01 -9.11 -8.42
CA PRO A 41 -7.61 -9.00 -7.02
C PRO A 41 -8.43 -7.91 -6.32
N ALA A 42 -9.31 -8.32 -5.40
CA ALA A 42 -10.32 -7.51 -4.72
C ALA A 42 -9.79 -6.20 -4.12
N CYS A 43 -8.67 -6.29 -3.40
CA CYS A 43 -7.99 -5.15 -2.81
C CYS A 43 -6.60 -5.54 -2.33
N VAL A 44 -5.69 -4.56 -2.29
CA VAL A 44 -4.34 -4.72 -1.76
C VAL A 44 -4.09 -3.69 -0.68
N GLU A 45 -3.87 -4.14 0.55
CA GLU A 45 -3.38 -3.30 1.65
C GLU A 45 -1.92 -2.91 1.40
N ILE A 46 -1.67 -1.61 1.51
CA ILE A 46 -0.31 -1.04 1.55
C ILE A 46 0.00 -0.70 3.00
N MET A 47 1.05 -1.30 3.52
CA MET A 47 1.44 -1.19 4.92
C MET A 47 2.86 -0.66 5.06
N VAL A 48 3.09 0.12 6.12
CA VAL A 48 4.42 0.59 6.55
C VAL A 48 4.64 0.30 8.04
N PRO A 49 5.88 0.33 8.57
CA PRO A 49 6.11 0.39 10.01
C PRO A 49 5.29 1.50 10.65
N ALA A 50 4.70 1.23 11.82
CA ALA A 50 3.85 2.23 12.48
C ALA A 50 4.55 3.57 12.77
N ALA A 51 5.89 3.57 12.88
CA ALA A 51 6.70 4.78 13.03
C ALA A 51 6.80 5.64 11.76
N GLU A 52 6.54 5.05 10.59
CA GLU A 52 6.64 5.68 9.26
C GLU A 52 5.26 6.08 8.70
N ALA A 53 4.18 5.82 9.46
CA ALA A 53 2.82 5.97 8.96
C ALA A 53 2.44 7.41 8.61
N ASP A 54 2.89 8.39 9.40
CA ASP A 54 2.58 9.80 9.17
C ASP A 54 3.32 10.33 7.93
N GLU A 55 4.58 9.93 7.72
CA GLU A 55 5.36 10.24 6.52
C GLU A 55 4.73 9.63 5.26
N ALA A 56 4.33 8.36 5.33
CA ALA A 56 3.65 7.69 4.23
C ALA A 56 2.35 8.40 3.83
N LEU A 57 1.55 8.85 4.81
CA LEU A 57 0.30 9.59 4.54
C LEU A 57 0.55 10.96 3.89
N VAL A 58 1.63 11.67 4.28
CA VAL A 58 2.01 12.93 3.62
C VAL A 58 2.32 12.69 2.14
N ILE A 59 3.09 11.65 1.84
CA ILE A 59 3.46 11.30 0.46
C ILE A 59 2.22 10.90 -0.36
N ILE A 60 1.34 10.06 0.19
CA ILE A 60 0.11 9.61 -0.49
C ILE A 60 -0.83 10.79 -0.77
N HIS A 61 -0.99 11.73 0.16
CA HIS A 61 -1.85 12.90 -0.04
C HIS A 61 -1.29 13.94 -1.01
N ALA A 62 -0.01 13.84 -1.39
CA ALA A 62 0.61 14.72 -2.37
C ALA A 62 0.43 14.24 -3.83
N LEU A 63 -0.16 13.06 -4.04
CA LEU A 63 -0.48 12.46 -5.34
C LEU A 63 -1.79 13.01 -5.93
#